data_AF-E3ZSJ4-F1
#
_entry.id   AF-E3ZSJ4-F1
#
_cell.length_a   1.000
_cell.length_b   1.000
_cell.length_c   1.000
_cell.angle_alpha   90.00
_cell.angle_beta   90.00
_cell.angle_gamma   90.00
#
_symmetry.space_group_name_H-M   'P 1'
#
loop_
_entity.id
_entity.type
_entity.pdbx_description
1 polymer ?
#
loop_
_entity_poly.entity_id
_entity_poly.type
_entity_poly.pdbx_seq_one_letter_code
_entity_poly.pdbx_strand_id
1 'polypeptide(L)'
;MESPLNIKKQGYWLFSSAILIGILYQLLPHIISNMATLEFIGAYFNALFMGVIAYIILKAEFLDWFKHFSFKWLLIGAPSLIIISTVFNFIWTFMSGQAAAENSINGVLSWSYLLQYIPFMLLGEELLSISLLYAAWKKWNWKFWQASLLCSLLFAAWHLSAYDYNLLQCIVTLAPARLFLNYLFKKSNSIWVTFLVHLIFDTFAFLPILLK
;
A
#
# COMPACT_ATOMS: atom_id res chain seq x y z
N MET A 1 -25.23 -19.16 -3.02
CA MET A 1 -25.00 -18.02 -3.94
C MET A 1 -25.46 -16.77 -3.21
N GLU A 2 -24.55 -15.85 -2.86
CA GLU A 2 -24.97 -14.59 -2.20
C GLU A 2 -25.75 -13.71 -3.19
N SER A 3 -26.74 -12.97 -2.70
CA SER A 3 -27.53 -12.08 -3.57
C SER A 3 -26.67 -10.92 -4.11
N PRO A 4 -26.92 -10.41 -5.32
CA PRO A 4 -26.16 -9.29 -5.89
C PRO A 4 -26.16 -8.03 -5.00
N LEU A 5 -27.24 -7.82 -4.24
CA LEU A 5 -27.34 -6.73 -3.27
C LEU A 5 -26.37 -6.91 -2.09
N ASN A 6 -26.19 -8.15 -1.61
CA ASN A 6 -25.26 -8.45 -0.53
C ASN A 6 -23.80 -8.22 -0.97
N ILE A 7 -23.47 -8.59 -2.21
CA ILE A 7 -22.13 -8.36 -2.80
C ILE A 7 -21.80 -6.86 -2.87
N LYS A 8 -22.72 -6.03 -3.38
CA LYS A 8 -22.52 -4.57 -3.43
C LYS A 8 -22.40 -3.98 -2.02
N LYS A 9 -23.20 -4.46 -1.07
CA LYS A 9 -23.16 -4.05 0.34
C LYS A 9 -21.79 -4.34 0.96
N GLN A 10 -21.23 -5.53 0.75
CA GLN A 10 -19.84 -5.84 1.16
C GLN A 10 -18.85 -4.84 0.56
N GLY A 11 -19.01 -4.48 -0.71
CA GLY A 11 -18.19 -3.45 -1.38
C GLY A 11 -18.22 -2.10 -0.67
N TYR A 12 -19.41 -1.62 -0.29
CA TYR A 12 -19.54 -0.37 0.47
C TYR A 12 -18.85 -0.45 1.84
N TRP A 13 -19.08 -1.52 2.60
CA TRP A 13 -18.41 -1.70 3.90
C TRP A 13 -16.90 -1.78 3.78
N LEU A 14 -16.39 -2.54 2.81
CA LEU A 14 -14.96 -2.73 2.61
C LEU A 14 -14.29 -1.41 2.20
N PHE A 15 -14.89 -0.68 1.25
CA PHE A 15 -14.37 0.61 0.78
C PHE A 15 -14.40 1.66 1.89
N SER A 16 -15.55 1.88 2.53
CA SER A 16 -15.70 2.87 3.59
C SER A 16 -14.80 2.57 4.79
N SER A 17 -14.60 1.30 5.14
CA SER A 17 -13.69 0.90 6.22
C SER A 17 -12.24 1.20 5.87
N ALA A 18 -11.80 0.93 4.64
CA ALA A 18 -10.44 1.26 4.20
C ALA A 18 -10.20 2.77 4.20
N ILE A 19 -11.17 3.58 3.76
CA ILE A 19 -11.11 5.05 3.86
C ILE A 19 -10.99 5.50 5.32
N LEU A 20 -11.87 4.99 6.19
CA LEU A 20 -11.88 5.35 7.60
C LEU A 20 -10.57 4.97 8.29
N ILE A 21 -10.08 3.74 8.10
CA ILE A 21 -8.80 3.29 8.66
C ILE A 21 -7.64 4.16 8.16
N GLY A 22 -7.59 4.46 6.87
CA GLY A 22 -6.57 5.33 6.29
C GLY A 22 -6.59 6.73 6.91
N ILE A 23 -7.77 7.31 7.15
CA ILE A 23 -7.91 8.61 7.84
C ILE A 23 -7.47 8.50 9.30
N LEU A 24 -7.94 7.49 10.03
CA LEU A 24 -7.59 7.29 11.44
C LEU A 24 -6.08 7.10 11.62
N TYR A 25 -5.41 6.40 10.69
CA TYR A 25 -3.96 6.26 10.67
C TYR A 25 -3.25 7.62 10.60
N GLN A 26 -3.71 8.53 9.73
CA GLN A 26 -3.14 9.89 9.61
C GLN A 26 -3.35 10.75 10.87
N LEU A 27 -4.37 10.43 11.68
CA LEU A 27 -4.65 11.14 12.93
C LEU A 27 -3.83 10.61 14.12
N LEU A 28 -3.18 9.45 14.01
CA LEU A 28 -2.40 8.87 15.12
C LEU A 28 -1.37 9.84 15.73
N PRO A 29 -0.58 10.61 14.96
CA PRO A 29 0.39 11.54 15.53
C PRO A 29 -0.23 12.68 16.35
N HIS A 30 -1.53 12.95 16.15
CA HIS A 30 -2.26 14.02 16.85
C HIS A 30 -2.88 13.51 18.16
N ILE A 31 -2.98 12.18 18.33
CA ILE A 31 -3.58 11.51 19.48
C ILE A 31 -2.50 10.94 20.40
N ILE A 32 -1.40 10.45 19.83
CA ILE A 32 -0.32 9.79 20.55
C ILE A 32 0.93 10.68 20.50
N SER A 33 1.28 11.30 21.63
CA SER A 33 2.46 12.18 21.74
C SER A 33 3.77 11.41 21.99
N ASN A 34 3.70 10.17 22.47
CA ASN A 34 4.89 9.36 22.72
C ASN A 34 5.37 8.69 21.41
N MET A 35 6.54 9.08 20.92
CA MET A 35 7.06 8.63 19.61
C MET A 35 7.23 7.11 19.52
N ALA A 36 7.80 6.46 20.54
CA ALA A 36 7.98 5.00 20.53
C ALA A 36 6.63 4.26 20.46
N THR A 37 5.62 4.76 21.18
CA THR A 37 4.25 4.22 21.14
C THR A 37 3.60 4.48 19.79
N LEU A 38 3.79 5.66 19.20
CA LEU A 38 3.27 6.03 17.90
C LEU A 38 3.84 5.14 16.79
N GLU A 39 5.16 4.94 16.76
CA GLU A 39 5.83 4.06 15.80
C GLU A 39 5.36 2.61 15.93
N PHE A 40 5.31 2.10 17.17
CA PHE A 40 4.81 0.75 17.42
C PHE A 40 3.37 0.60 16.95
N ILE A 41 2.44 1.46 17.40
CA ILE A 41 1.03 1.36 17.00
C ILE A 41 0.89 1.54 15.50
N GLY A 42 1.56 2.54 14.92
CA GLY A 42 1.52 2.84 13.49
C GLY A 42 1.95 1.64 12.64
N ALA A 43 3.02 0.94 13.04
CA ALA A 43 3.54 -0.19 12.29
C ALA A 43 2.52 -1.33 12.10
N TYR A 44 1.67 -1.58 13.10
CA TYR A 44 0.68 -2.66 13.06
C TYR A 44 -0.73 -2.19 12.73
N PHE A 45 -1.01 -0.89 12.80
CA PHE A 45 -2.37 -0.32 12.76
C PHE A 45 -3.17 -0.79 11.53
N ASN A 46 -2.66 -0.50 10.33
CA ASN A 46 -3.36 -0.84 9.09
C ASN A 46 -3.48 -2.35 8.91
N ALA A 47 -2.42 -3.11 9.22
CA ALA A 47 -2.41 -4.56 9.05
C ALA A 47 -3.44 -5.23 9.97
N LEU A 48 -3.51 -4.81 11.24
CA LEU A 48 -4.44 -5.34 12.21
C LEU A 48 -5.89 -4.95 11.86
N PHE A 49 -6.18 -3.64 11.78
CA PHE A 49 -7.56 -3.18 11.62
C PHE A 49 -8.14 -3.53 10.26
N MET A 50 -7.39 -3.30 9.17
CA MET A 50 -7.89 -3.64 7.85
C MET A 50 -7.94 -5.16 7.65
N GLY A 51 -6.95 -5.91 8.15
CA GLY A 51 -6.95 -7.37 8.09
C GLY A 51 -8.18 -7.98 8.76
N VAL A 52 -8.48 -7.56 10.00
CA VAL A 52 -9.65 -8.04 10.75
C VAL A 52 -10.96 -7.66 10.05
N ILE A 53 -11.12 -6.39 9.63
CA ILE A 53 -12.36 -5.95 8.97
C ILE A 53 -12.55 -6.65 7.63
N ALA A 54 -11.50 -6.74 6.80
CA ALA A 54 -11.56 -7.43 5.52
C ALA A 54 -11.94 -8.91 5.71
N TYR A 55 -11.37 -9.58 6.73
CA TYR A 55 -11.74 -10.96 7.07
C TYR A 55 -13.22 -11.09 7.47
N ILE A 56 -13.74 -10.20 8.33
CA ILE A 56 -15.14 -10.23 8.77
C ILE A 56 -16.10 -10.06 7.58
N ILE A 57 -15.77 -9.15 6.65
CA ILE A 57 -16.62 -8.83 5.49
C ILE A 57 -16.55 -9.92 4.41
N LEU A 58 -15.35 -10.38 4.06
CA LEU A 58 -15.11 -11.23 2.88
C LEU A 58 -14.93 -12.72 3.21
N LYS A 59 -14.59 -13.06 4.46
CA LYS A 59 -14.41 -14.43 4.96
C LYS A 59 -13.51 -15.28 4.04
N ALA A 60 -14.10 -16.21 3.29
CA ALA A 60 -13.37 -17.12 2.41
C ALA A 60 -12.63 -16.41 1.28
N GLU A 61 -13.18 -15.31 0.73
CA GLU A 61 -12.52 -14.53 -0.31
C GLU A 61 -11.26 -13.84 0.22
N PHE A 62 -11.28 -13.36 1.47
CA PHE A 62 -10.08 -12.81 2.11
C PHE A 62 -9.02 -13.89 2.33
N LEU A 63 -9.42 -15.06 2.86
CA LEU A 63 -8.48 -16.16 3.05
C LEU A 63 -7.86 -16.63 1.72
N ASP A 64 -8.60 -16.54 0.62
CA ASP A 64 -8.08 -16.88 -0.72
C ASP A 64 -6.88 -16.00 -1.13
N TRP A 65 -6.84 -14.73 -0.72
CA TRP A 65 -5.71 -13.83 -1.01
C TRP A 65 -4.37 -14.35 -0.46
N PHE A 66 -4.41 -15.18 0.58
CA PHE A 66 -3.23 -15.73 1.26
C PHE A 66 -2.91 -17.18 0.86
N LYS A 67 -3.75 -17.84 0.04
CA LYS A 67 -3.55 -19.24 -0.34
C LYS A 67 -2.59 -19.41 -1.50
N HIS A 68 -2.56 -18.42 -2.39
CA HIS A 68 -1.80 -18.52 -3.64
C HIS A 68 -0.42 -17.89 -3.46
N PHE A 69 0.56 -18.45 -4.16
CA PHE A 69 1.88 -17.86 -4.29
C PHE A 69 2.42 -18.12 -5.69
N SER A 70 3.12 -17.14 -6.28
CA SER A 70 3.68 -17.28 -7.62
C SER A 70 5.10 -16.73 -7.69
N PHE A 71 6.08 -17.64 -7.70
CA PHE A 71 7.49 -17.30 -7.88
C PHE A 71 7.74 -16.55 -9.20
N LYS A 72 7.03 -16.92 -10.28
CA LYS A 72 7.12 -16.22 -11.57
C LYS A 72 6.80 -14.73 -11.43
N TRP A 73 5.69 -14.40 -10.75
CA TRP A 73 5.28 -13.01 -10.60
C TRP A 73 6.12 -12.26 -9.56
N LEU A 74 6.69 -12.93 -8.56
CA LEU A 74 7.69 -12.34 -7.67
C LEU A 74 8.95 -11.93 -8.44
N LEU A 75 9.52 -12.86 -9.23
CA LEU A 75 10.75 -12.64 -10.00
C LEU A 75 10.61 -11.55 -11.07
N ILE A 76 9.43 -11.45 -11.70
CA ILE A 76 9.15 -10.35 -12.64
C ILE A 76 8.85 -9.06 -11.86
N GLY A 77 8.07 -9.15 -10.78
CA GLY A 77 7.55 -8.03 -10.04
C GLY A 77 8.62 -7.18 -9.36
N ALA A 78 9.54 -7.82 -8.62
CA ALA A 78 10.57 -7.12 -7.87
C ALA A 78 11.45 -6.18 -8.73
N PRO A 79 12.13 -6.65 -9.80
CA PRO A 79 12.91 -5.77 -10.66
C PRO A 79 12.05 -4.76 -11.40
N SER A 80 10.83 -5.13 -11.82
CA SER A 80 9.93 -4.22 -12.53
C SER A 80 9.49 -3.04 -11.66
N LEU A 81 9.19 -3.29 -10.38
CA LEU A 81 8.81 -2.22 -9.46
C LEU A 81 9.97 -1.25 -9.22
N ILE A 82 11.19 -1.77 -9.03
CA ILE A 82 12.41 -0.94 -8.93
C ILE A 82 12.57 -0.04 -10.17
N ILE A 83 12.43 -0.61 -11.37
CA ILE A 83 12.55 0.12 -12.63
C ILE A 83 11.46 1.18 -12.76
N ILE A 84 10.19 0.83 -12.50
CA ILE A 84 9.06 1.77 -12.58
C ILE A 84 9.28 2.94 -11.63
N SER A 85 9.56 2.68 -10.36
CA SER A 85 9.78 3.73 -9.37
C SER A 85 10.98 4.62 -9.73
N THR A 86 12.05 4.03 -10.25
CA THR A 86 13.24 4.77 -10.73
C THR A 86 12.89 5.70 -11.88
N VAL A 87 12.19 5.21 -12.91
CA VAL A 87 11.76 6.00 -14.07
C VAL A 87 10.86 7.15 -13.64
N PHE A 88 9.91 6.92 -12.74
CA PHE A 88 9.00 7.98 -12.30
C PHE A 88 9.65 9.00 -11.36
N ASN A 89 10.67 8.61 -10.59
CA ASN A 89 11.52 9.57 -9.88
C ASN A 89 12.34 10.45 -10.84
N PHE A 90 12.86 9.89 -11.94
CA PHE A 90 13.51 10.68 -13.00
C PHE A 90 12.53 11.65 -13.67
N ILE A 91 11.31 11.18 -14.00
CA ILE A 91 10.25 12.05 -14.55
C ILE A 91 9.94 13.19 -13.60
N TRP A 92 9.77 12.92 -12.29
CA TRP A 92 9.56 13.96 -11.29
C TRP A 92 10.70 14.99 -11.28
N THR A 93 11.95 14.52 -11.25
CA THR A 93 13.13 15.40 -11.21
C THR A 93 13.21 16.28 -12.45
N PHE A 94 12.93 15.70 -13.62
CA PHE A 94 12.90 16.43 -14.89
C PHE A 94 11.79 17.49 -14.93
N MET A 95 10.59 17.16 -14.45
CA MET A 95 9.43 18.06 -14.47
C MET A 95 9.52 19.19 -13.43
N SER A 96 10.02 18.87 -12.23
CA SER A 96 10.06 19.81 -11.10
C SER A 96 11.34 20.64 -11.05
N GLY A 97 12.43 20.18 -11.68
CA GLY A 97 13.76 20.78 -11.55
C GLY A 97 14.38 20.57 -10.16
N GLN A 98 13.79 19.73 -9.32
CA GLN A 98 14.18 19.49 -7.94
C GLN A 98 14.29 17.98 -7.66
N ALA A 99 15.09 17.62 -6.66
CA ALA A 99 15.04 16.26 -6.12
C ALA A 99 13.67 16.01 -5.46
N ALA A 100 13.26 14.74 -5.38
CA ALA A 100 12.07 14.37 -4.62
C ALA A 100 12.27 14.71 -3.14
N ALA A 101 11.24 15.28 -2.50
CA ALA A 101 11.20 15.44 -1.05
C ALA A 101 11.47 14.09 -0.38
N GLU A 102 12.28 14.09 0.67
CA GLU A 102 12.63 12.86 1.38
C GLU A 102 11.42 12.32 2.13
N ASN A 103 11.32 10.99 2.22
CA ASN A 103 10.29 10.36 3.04
C ASN A 103 10.66 10.54 4.51
N SER A 104 9.71 10.96 5.35
CA SER A 104 9.92 11.15 6.79
C SER A 104 10.45 9.90 7.52
N ILE A 105 10.21 8.68 7.00
CA ILE A 105 10.75 7.43 7.53
C ILE A 105 12.29 7.37 7.50
N ASN A 106 12.93 8.13 6.60
CA ASN A 106 14.38 8.19 6.47
C ASN A 106 15.04 8.65 7.79
N GLY A 107 14.35 9.45 8.60
CA GLY A 107 14.88 9.98 9.86
C GLY A 107 14.96 8.97 11.00
N VAL A 108 14.26 7.83 10.90
CA VAL A 108 14.19 6.78 11.95
C VAL A 108 14.73 5.42 11.47
N LEU A 109 15.15 5.36 10.20
CA LEU A 109 15.50 4.12 9.54
C LEU A 109 16.81 3.52 10.10
N SER A 110 16.73 2.26 10.51
CA SER A 110 17.84 1.42 10.96
C SER A 110 17.57 -0.04 10.61
N TRP A 111 18.57 -0.91 10.71
CA TRP A 111 18.37 -2.35 10.46
C TRP A 111 17.33 -2.97 11.41
N SER A 112 17.33 -2.57 12.69
CA SER A 112 16.32 -3.02 13.65
C SER A 112 14.93 -2.50 13.28
N TYR A 113 14.81 -1.23 12.90
CA TYR A 113 13.55 -0.64 12.45
C TYR A 113 13.01 -1.37 11.20
N LEU A 114 13.88 -1.65 10.24
CA LEU A 114 13.54 -2.39 9.02
C LEU A 114 13.01 -3.79 9.34
N LEU A 115 13.66 -4.54 10.23
CA LEU A 115 13.24 -5.90 10.55
C LEU A 115 11.98 -5.95 11.43
N GLN A 116 11.81 -4.97 12.32
CA GLN A 116 10.73 -4.97 13.31
C GLN A 116 9.42 -4.37 12.81
N TYR A 117 9.48 -3.29 12.04
CA TYR A 117 8.30 -2.47 11.72
C TYR A 117 7.93 -2.51 10.23
N ILE A 118 8.89 -2.40 9.31
CA ILE A 118 8.62 -2.27 7.87
C ILE A 118 7.75 -3.41 7.31
N PRO A 119 8.01 -4.72 7.58
CA PRO A 119 7.14 -5.80 7.11
C PRO A 119 5.66 -5.63 7.48
N PHE A 120 5.36 -5.13 8.67
CA PHE A 120 3.98 -4.96 9.12
C PHE A 120 3.34 -3.70 8.54
N MET A 121 4.12 -2.63 8.41
CA MET A 121 3.69 -1.41 7.70
C MET A 121 3.27 -1.75 6.26
N LEU A 122 4.15 -2.44 5.52
CA LEU A 122 3.91 -2.77 4.12
C LEU A 122 2.77 -3.79 3.96
N LEU A 123 2.66 -4.79 4.84
CA LEU A 123 1.49 -5.67 4.84
C LEU A 123 0.19 -4.88 5.08
N GLY A 124 0.23 -3.90 5.99
CA GLY A 124 -0.88 -2.99 6.25
C GLY A 124 -1.26 -2.17 5.02
N GLU A 125 -0.29 -1.63 4.31
CA GLU A 125 -0.51 -0.91 3.05
C GLU A 125 -1.11 -1.79 1.95
N GLU A 126 -0.63 -3.02 1.80
CA GLU A 126 -1.21 -4.00 0.87
C GLU A 126 -2.65 -4.32 1.23
N LEU A 127 -2.93 -4.59 2.51
CA LEU A 127 -4.29 -4.88 2.99
C LEU A 127 -5.26 -3.73 2.76
N LEU A 128 -4.83 -2.50 3.06
CA LEU A 128 -5.60 -1.27 2.84
C LEU A 128 -5.90 -1.07 1.35
N SER A 129 -4.85 -1.16 0.51
CA SER A 129 -4.93 -0.91 -0.93
C SER A 129 -5.74 -1.99 -1.66
N ILE A 130 -5.47 -3.26 -1.39
CA ILE A 130 -6.20 -4.38 -2.00
C ILE A 130 -7.66 -4.37 -1.59
N SER A 131 -7.99 -3.99 -0.34
CA SER A 131 -9.38 -3.85 0.09
C SER A 131 -10.14 -2.77 -0.71
N LEU A 132 -9.53 -1.60 -0.94
CA LEU A 132 -10.11 -0.57 -1.81
C LEU A 132 -10.28 -1.07 -3.26
N LEU A 133 -9.22 -1.65 -3.82
CA LEU A 133 -9.22 -2.19 -5.17
C LEU A 133 -10.30 -3.25 -5.35
N TYR A 134 -10.40 -4.19 -4.40
CA TYR A 134 -11.32 -5.33 -4.45
C TYR A 134 -12.77 -4.88 -4.29
N ALA A 135 -13.04 -3.89 -3.44
CA ALA A 135 -14.36 -3.29 -3.31
C ALA A 135 -14.84 -2.72 -4.66
N ALA A 136 -14.04 -1.85 -5.29
CA ALA A 136 -14.42 -1.24 -6.57
C ALA A 136 -14.46 -2.27 -7.72
N TRP A 137 -13.42 -3.12 -7.83
CA TRP A 137 -13.28 -4.05 -8.93
C TRP A 137 -14.24 -5.24 -8.85
N LYS A 138 -14.27 -5.95 -7.71
CA LYS A 138 -14.98 -7.24 -7.59
C LYS A 138 -16.37 -7.08 -7.00
N LYS A 139 -16.60 -6.11 -6.11
CA LYS A 139 -17.90 -5.93 -5.45
C LYS A 139 -18.80 -4.92 -6.17
N TRP A 140 -18.24 -3.85 -6.73
CA TRP A 140 -18.99 -2.88 -7.54
C TRP A 140 -18.90 -3.12 -9.05
N ASN A 141 -18.12 -4.12 -9.47
CA ASN A 141 -17.95 -4.50 -10.88
C ASN A 141 -17.40 -3.38 -11.78
N TRP A 142 -16.55 -2.50 -11.24
CA TRP A 142 -15.83 -1.52 -12.05
C TRP A 142 -14.81 -2.22 -12.95
N LYS A 143 -14.46 -1.57 -14.08
CA LYS A 143 -13.33 -2.06 -14.88
C LYS A 143 -12.07 -1.98 -14.03
N PHE A 144 -11.20 -3.00 -14.12
CA PHE A 144 -9.98 -3.06 -13.31
C PHE A 144 -9.14 -1.77 -13.38
N TRP A 145 -9.02 -1.16 -14.56
CA TRP A 145 -8.23 0.07 -14.71
C TRP A 145 -8.81 1.25 -13.92
N GLN A 146 -10.15 1.35 -13.79
CA GLN A 146 -10.82 2.40 -13.02
C GLN A 146 -10.60 2.19 -11.52
N ALA A 147 -10.80 0.95 -11.07
CA ALA A 147 -10.58 0.58 -9.67
C ALA A 147 -9.11 0.75 -9.27
N SER A 148 -8.18 0.35 -10.15
CA SER A 148 -6.73 0.47 -9.92
C SER A 148 -6.30 1.94 -9.87
N LEU A 149 -6.82 2.78 -10.77
CA LEU A 149 -6.52 4.22 -10.78
C LEU A 149 -7.07 4.92 -9.52
N LEU A 150 -8.30 4.61 -9.11
CA LEU A 150 -8.85 5.16 -7.86
C LEU A 150 -7.99 4.75 -6.66
N CYS A 151 -7.64 3.45 -6.57
CA CYS A 151 -6.80 2.93 -5.50
C CYS A 151 -5.41 3.60 -5.48
N SER A 152 -4.77 3.80 -6.63
CA SER A 152 -3.43 4.38 -6.69
C SER A 152 -3.41 5.87 -6.32
N LEU A 153 -4.43 6.62 -6.71
CA LEU A 153 -4.57 8.02 -6.32
C LEU A 153 -4.83 8.19 -4.82
N LEU A 154 -5.69 7.35 -4.23
CA LEU A 154 -5.94 7.35 -2.79
C LEU A 154 -4.69 6.93 -2.01
N PHE A 155 -3.96 5.91 -2.49
CA PHE A 155 -2.69 5.49 -1.93
C PHE A 155 -1.67 6.64 -1.91
N ALA A 156 -1.49 7.34 -3.03
CA ALA A 156 -0.62 8.51 -3.10
C ALA A 156 -1.07 9.63 -2.14
N ALA A 157 -2.38 9.88 -2.03
CA ALA A 157 -2.91 10.90 -1.12
C ALA A 157 -2.64 10.57 0.36
N TRP A 158 -2.65 9.29 0.75
CA TRP A 158 -2.30 8.88 2.12
C TRP A 158 -0.82 9.04 2.46
N HIS A 159 0.04 9.32 1.49
CA HIS A 159 1.46 9.54 1.73
C HIS A 159 1.84 11.02 1.86
N LEU A 160 0.88 11.95 1.70
CA LEU A 160 1.17 13.39 1.70
C LEU A 160 1.97 13.86 2.91
N SER A 161 1.60 13.41 4.11
CA SER A 161 2.29 13.77 5.36
C SER A 161 3.75 13.29 5.42
N ALA A 162 4.10 12.24 4.67
CA ALA A 162 5.46 11.71 4.60
C ALA A 162 6.35 12.42 3.58
N TYR A 163 5.77 13.23 2.68
CA TYR A 163 6.46 13.90 1.57
C TYR A 163 6.17 15.40 1.53
N ASP A 164 6.18 16.07 2.70
CA ASP A 164 5.96 17.52 2.85
C ASP A 164 4.69 18.06 2.16
N TYR A 165 3.65 17.23 2.11
CA TYR A 165 2.37 17.53 1.43
C TYR A 165 2.52 17.85 -0.07
N ASN A 166 3.60 17.40 -0.72
CA ASN A 166 3.79 17.53 -2.15
C ASN A 166 2.93 16.52 -2.93
N LEU A 167 1.68 16.92 -3.20
CA LEU A 167 0.70 16.08 -3.89
C LEU A 167 1.15 15.65 -5.29
N LEU A 168 1.76 16.56 -6.06
CA LEU A 168 2.18 16.23 -7.41
C LEU A 168 3.31 15.20 -7.40
N GLN A 169 4.29 15.36 -6.50
CA GLN A 169 5.33 14.35 -6.30
C GLN A 169 4.70 13.00 -5.94
N CYS A 170 3.82 12.95 -4.93
CA CYS A 170 3.19 11.69 -4.50
C CYS A 170 2.44 11.00 -5.66
N ILE A 171 1.69 11.75 -6.46
CA ILE A 171 0.98 11.18 -7.62
C ILE A 171 1.98 10.66 -8.65
N VAL A 172 3.02 11.42 -8.99
CA VAL A 172 3.98 11.05 -10.03
C VAL A 172 4.82 9.86 -9.60
N THR A 173 5.28 9.80 -8.35
CA THR A 173 6.24 8.78 -7.90
C THR A 173 5.57 7.54 -7.30
N LEU A 174 4.43 7.67 -6.60
CA LEU A 174 3.80 6.56 -5.87
C LEU A 174 2.64 5.90 -6.61
N ALA A 175 1.82 6.68 -7.34
CA ALA A 175 0.68 6.11 -8.04
C ALA A 175 1.08 5.05 -9.09
N PRO A 176 2.16 5.21 -9.89
CA PRO A 176 2.61 4.19 -10.83
C PRO A 176 3.06 2.90 -10.17
N ALA A 177 3.80 2.99 -9.05
CA ALA A 177 4.18 1.85 -8.24
C ALA A 177 2.95 1.07 -7.76
N ARG A 178 1.93 1.80 -7.24
CA ARG A 178 0.68 1.18 -6.79
C ARG A 178 -0.14 0.57 -7.94
N LEU A 179 -0.21 1.22 -9.10
CA LEU A 179 -0.84 0.65 -10.30
C LEU A 179 -0.21 -0.70 -10.69
N PHE A 180 1.12 -0.80 -10.59
CA PHE A 180 1.85 -2.02 -10.86
C PHE A 180 1.61 -3.12 -9.82
N LEU A 181 1.64 -2.78 -8.52
CA LEU A 181 1.30 -3.72 -7.44
C LEU A 181 -0.14 -4.25 -7.57
N ASN A 182 -1.10 -3.37 -7.90
CA ASN A 182 -2.48 -3.78 -8.18
C ASN A 182 -2.56 -4.77 -9.35
N TYR A 183 -1.76 -4.56 -10.40
CA TYR A 183 -1.67 -5.48 -11.54
C TYR A 183 -1.07 -6.83 -11.13
N LEU A 184 -0.03 -6.84 -10.30
CA LEU A 184 0.55 -8.07 -9.75
C LEU A 184 -0.48 -8.84 -8.91
N PHE A 185 -1.27 -8.15 -8.08
CA PHE A 185 -2.36 -8.78 -7.34
C PHE A 185 -3.38 -9.42 -8.30
N LYS A 186 -3.81 -8.69 -9.34
CA LYS A 186 -4.72 -9.25 -10.37
C LYS A 186 -4.17 -10.49 -11.06
N LYS A 187 -2.86 -10.57 -11.27
CA LYS A 187 -2.21 -11.67 -12.01
C LYS A 187 -1.86 -12.88 -11.15
N SER A 188 -1.58 -12.66 -9.88
CA SER A 188 -1.18 -13.71 -8.94
C SER A 188 -2.30 -14.17 -8.00
N ASN A 189 -3.33 -13.34 -7.83
CA ASN A 189 -4.37 -13.49 -6.80
C ASN A 189 -3.76 -13.72 -5.40
N SER A 190 -2.63 -13.07 -5.12
CA SER A 190 -1.81 -13.33 -3.94
C SER A 190 -1.33 -12.03 -3.33
N ILE A 191 -1.70 -11.80 -2.08
CA ILE A 191 -1.13 -10.71 -1.28
C ILE A 191 0.33 -10.97 -0.94
N TRP A 192 0.76 -12.23 -0.82
CA TRP A 192 2.15 -12.58 -0.57
C TRP A 192 3.07 -12.13 -1.70
N VAL A 193 2.60 -12.25 -2.95
CA VAL A 193 3.38 -11.78 -4.11
C VAL A 193 3.54 -10.27 -4.08
N THR A 194 2.45 -9.51 -3.86
CA THR A 194 2.56 -8.04 -3.83
C THR A 194 3.34 -7.55 -2.62
N PHE A 195 3.09 -8.13 -1.44
CA PHE A 195 3.81 -7.85 -0.21
C PHE A 195 5.32 -8.07 -0.35
N LEU A 196 5.76 -9.22 -0.86
CA LEU A 196 7.20 -9.48 -0.99
C LEU A 196 7.85 -8.62 -2.07
N VAL A 197 7.16 -8.34 -3.18
CA VAL A 197 7.66 -7.41 -4.21
C VAL A 197 7.83 -6.01 -3.61
N HIS A 198 6.86 -5.56 -2.81
CA HIS A 198 6.90 -4.28 -2.12
C HIS A 198 8.04 -4.22 -1.09
N LEU A 199 8.16 -5.25 -0.25
CA LEU A 199 9.22 -5.36 0.76
C LEU A 199 10.62 -5.36 0.12
N ILE A 200 10.82 -6.09 -0.98
CA ILE A 200 12.10 -6.11 -1.71
C ILE A 200 12.40 -4.72 -2.27
N PHE A 201 11.41 -4.07 -2.88
CA PHE A 201 11.57 -2.73 -3.44
C PHE A 201 11.96 -1.71 -2.36
N ASP A 202 11.23 -1.66 -1.26
CA ASP A 202 11.49 -0.71 -0.16
C ASP A 202 12.83 -0.99 0.51
N THR A 203 13.15 -2.25 0.79
CA THR A 203 14.47 -2.63 1.32
C THR A 203 15.59 -2.15 0.40
N PHE A 204 15.44 -2.30 -0.92
CA PHE A 204 16.41 -1.82 -1.89
C PHE A 204 16.52 -0.29 -1.89
N ALA A 205 15.38 0.42 -1.85
CA ALA A 205 15.34 1.87 -1.77
C ALA A 205 15.98 2.43 -0.48
N PHE A 206 15.93 1.65 0.60
CA PHE A 206 16.49 1.98 1.91
C PHE A 206 17.99 1.69 2.05
N LEU A 207 18.59 0.86 1.19
CA LEU A 207 20.02 0.50 1.27
C LEU A 207 20.98 1.70 1.34
N PRO A 208 20.80 2.79 0.56
CA PRO A 208 21.70 3.95 0.65
C PRO A 208 21.71 4.65 2.00
N ILE A 209 20.68 4.44 2.83
CA ILE A 209 20.58 4.99 4.19
C ILE A 209 21.12 3.96 5.20
N LEU A 210 20.75 2.69 5.04
CA LEU A 210 21.13 1.60 5.96
C LEU A 210 22.62 1.20 5.92
N LEU A 211 23.32 1.55 4.83
CA LEU A 211 24.74 1.26 4.63
C LEU A 211 25.66 2.44 4.97
N LYS A 212 25.10 3.58 5.40
CA LYS A 212 25.86 4.72 5.93
C LYS A 212 26.15 4.51 7.41
#